data_AF-A0A7X5TG45-F1
#
_entry.id   AF-A0A7X5TG45-F1
#
_cell.length_a   1.000
_cell.length_b   1.000
_cell.length_c   1.000
_cell.angle_alpha   90.00
_cell.angle_beta   90.00
_cell.angle_gamma   90.00
#
_symmetry.space_group_name_H-M   'P 1'
#
loop_
_entity.id
_entity.type
_entity.pdbx_description
1 polymer ?
#
loop_
_entity_poly.entity_id
_entity_poly.type
_entity_poly.pdbx_seq_one_letter_code
_entity_poly.pdbx_strand_id
1 'polypeptide(L)'
;MAETQRLAANAADRDWVSERFFRQRSNTAEVAGRWPRINFRSDEYRNTFFGFEADFTIRQPQLYFYERYTGTDNNLYVIFLPQRSGTITLNTDYTIVDGFMKRASPIIKIWSAGEFETNDESAGATVERLSEGVYLIKNVLGFNADAAWGGVDGGVEIPMCKNKLPLIWVDYKVLPDGSIKLMTYHREHHNAPEFAKNVRQGYSDGDPVDIPGGRSISIRVQMPENSIWNQQQKKLAE
;
A
#
# COMPACT_ATOMS: atom_id res chain seq x y z
N MET A 1 38.11 4.22 -43.24
CA MET A 1 38.22 2.84 -42.72
C MET A 1 37.11 2.66 -41.70
N ALA A 2 36.00 2.08 -42.12
CA ALA A 2 34.86 1.76 -41.29
C ALA A 2 34.74 0.23 -41.29
N GLU A 3 34.69 -0.40 -40.11
CA GLU A 3 34.46 -1.82 -40.00
C GLU A 3 32.98 -2.10 -39.77
N THR A 4 32.43 -2.85 -40.73
CA THR A 4 31.04 -3.30 -40.83
C THR A 4 30.85 -4.57 -40.01
N GLN A 5 29.93 -4.59 -39.04
CA GLN A 5 29.40 -5.85 -38.50
C GLN A 5 28.16 -6.27 -39.31
N ARG A 6 28.22 -7.45 -39.93
CA ARG A 6 27.12 -8.04 -40.71
C ARG A 6 26.04 -8.58 -39.77
N LEU A 7 24.82 -8.08 -39.93
CA LEU A 7 23.61 -8.67 -39.34
C LEU A 7 23.23 -9.96 -40.09
N ALA A 8 22.52 -10.87 -39.42
CA ALA A 8 22.01 -12.11 -40.02
C ALA A 8 21.09 -11.84 -41.22
N ALA A 9 21.01 -12.77 -42.17
CA ALA A 9 20.43 -12.59 -43.51
C ALA A 9 18.94 -12.19 -43.58
N ASN A 10 18.23 -12.13 -42.44
CA ASN A 10 16.82 -11.73 -42.35
C ASN A 10 16.59 -10.61 -41.30
N ALA A 11 17.62 -9.88 -40.90
CA ALA A 11 17.47 -8.77 -39.96
C ALA A 11 16.64 -7.65 -40.59
N ALA A 12 15.60 -7.22 -39.87
CA ALA A 12 14.72 -6.15 -40.29
C ALA A 12 15.49 -4.82 -40.47
N ASP A 13 15.14 -4.10 -41.54
CA ASP A 13 15.87 -2.92 -42.00
C ASP A 13 15.84 -1.78 -40.97
N ARG A 14 16.95 -1.05 -40.84
CA ARG A 14 17.14 0.05 -39.88
C ARG A 14 16.50 1.33 -40.39
N ASP A 15 15.20 1.30 -40.61
CA ASP A 15 14.46 2.45 -41.07
C ASP A 15 13.73 3.13 -39.88
N TRP A 16 14.37 4.23 -39.44
CA TRP A 16 13.82 5.40 -38.74
C TRP A 16 13.68 5.40 -37.21
N VAL A 17 14.39 6.35 -36.57
CA VAL A 17 14.16 6.83 -35.19
C VAL A 17 14.16 8.36 -35.20
N SER A 18 13.01 8.99 -34.93
CA SER A 18 12.92 10.40 -34.53
C SER A 18 11.90 10.57 -33.39
N GLU A 19 12.15 11.55 -32.51
CA GLU A 19 11.23 12.08 -31.48
C GLU A 19 11.02 11.29 -30.17
N ARG A 20 12.12 10.89 -29.52
CA ARG A 20 12.21 10.71 -28.05
C ARG A 20 11.14 9.82 -27.36
N PHE A 21 10.53 8.87 -28.07
CA PHE A 21 9.75 7.80 -27.47
C PHE A 21 10.01 6.46 -28.17
N PHE A 22 10.46 5.47 -27.37
CA PHE A 22 10.43 4.05 -27.75
C PHE A 22 8.98 3.54 -27.60
N ARG A 23 8.25 3.40 -28.72
CA ARG A 23 7.12 2.46 -28.80
C ARG A 23 7.68 1.12 -29.27
N GLN A 24 7.59 0.08 -28.46
CA GLN A 24 7.99 -1.26 -28.87
C GLN A 24 6.75 -2.08 -29.27
N ARG A 25 6.71 -2.55 -30.52
CA ARG A 25 6.25 -3.93 -30.78
C ARG A 25 7.42 -4.81 -30.36
N SER A 26 7.24 -5.56 -29.27
CA SER A 26 8.18 -6.48 -28.60
C SER A 26 9.52 -6.74 -29.31
N ASN A 27 10.62 -6.20 -28.77
CA ASN A 27 11.98 -6.71 -29.03
C ASN A 27 12.47 -7.33 -27.72
N THR A 28 12.62 -8.65 -27.73
CA THR A 28 13.32 -9.39 -26.69
C THR A 28 14.83 -9.27 -26.91
N ALA A 29 15.60 -9.16 -25.83
CA ALA A 29 17.05 -9.28 -25.85
C ALA A 29 17.45 -10.57 -25.16
N GLU A 30 17.89 -11.56 -25.93
CA GLU A 30 18.36 -12.84 -25.40
C GLU A 30 19.88 -12.77 -25.16
N VAL A 31 20.29 -12.91 -23.91
CA VAL A 31 21.70 -12.88 -23.50
C VAL A 31 22.04 -14.20 -22.81
N ALA A 32 22.99 -14.94 -23.35
CA ALA A 32 23.40 -16.25 -22.86
C ALA A 32 24.83 -16.24 -22.31
N GLY A 33 25.12 -17.10 -21.33
CA GLY A 33 26.44 -17.25 -20.74
C GLY A 33 26.37 -17.75 -19.31
N ARG A 34 27.54 -17.83 -18.64
CA ARG A 34 27.62 -18.09 -17.19
C ARG A 34 27.14 -16.90 -16.35
N TRP A 35 27.35 -15.69 -16.89
CA TRP A 35 27.03 -14.40 -16.27
C TRP A 35 26.39 -13.45 -17.30
N PRO A 36 25.26 -13.79 -17.92
CA PRO A 36 24.67 -12.92 -18.93
C PRO A 36 24.23 -11.61 -18.29
N ARG A 37 24.59 -10.51 -18.96
CA ARG A 37 24.40 -9.16 -18.42
C ARG A 37 23.92 -8.17 -19.46
N ILE A 38 23.12 -7.22 -19.01
CA ILE A 38 22.69 -6.05 -19.78
C ILE A 38 23.08 -4.81 -18.99
N ASN A 39 23.83 -3.91 -19.62
CA ASN A 39 24.27 -2.66 -19.01
C ASN A 39 23.58 -1.48 -19.69
N PHE A 40 22.92 -0.65 -18.89
CA PHE A 40 22.30 0.61 -19.29
C PHE A 40 23.25 1.75 -18.93
N ARG A 41 23.58 2.57 -19.92
CA ARG A 41 24.47 3.73 -19.78
C ARG A 41 23.73 4.98 -20.20
N SER A 42 23.98 6.07 -19.48
CA SER A 42 23.55 7.40 -19.88
C SER A 42 24.73 8.14 -20.52
N ASP A 43 24.47 8.90 -21.57
CA ASP A 43 25.47 9.78 -22.17
C ASP A 43 25.80 10.99 -21.27
N GLU A 44 24.88 11.32 -20.35
CA GLU A 44 25.00 12.39 -19.35
C GLU A 44 25.80 11.93 -18.12
N TYR A 45 25.55 10.71 -17.63
CA TYR A 45 26.22 10.13 -16.47
C TYR A 45 27.24 9.08 -16.88
N ARG A 46 28.43 9.54 -17.28
CA ARG A 46 29.47 8.64 -17.85
C ARG A 46 30.23 7.82 -16.81
N ASN A 47 30.20 8.24 -15.55
CA ASN A 47 31.00 7.64 -14.49
C ASN A 47 30.36 6.38 -13.92
N THR A 48 29.07 6.13 -14.15
CA THR A 48 28.38 4.94 -13.66
C THR A 48 27.52 4.30 -14.75
N PHE A 49 27.12 3.06 -14.51
CA PHE A 49 26.13 2.36 -15.33
C PHE A 49 25.27 1.47 -14.46
N PHE A 50 24.04 1.24 -14.90
CA PHE A 50 23.10 0.33 -14.26
C PHE A 50 23.13 -1.03 -14.97
N GLY A 51 23.21 -2.13 -14.23
CA GLY A 51 23.37 -3.47 -14.77
C GLY A 51 22.33 -4.45 -14.25
N PHE A 52 21.83 -5.30 -15.14
CA PHE A 52 21.17 -6.56 -14.81
C PHE A 52 22.12 -7.69 -15.12
N GLU A 53 22.34 -8.62 -14.19
CA GLU A 53 23.22 -9.76 -14.39
C GLU A 53 22.65 -11.01 -13.75
N ALA A 54 22.52 -12.09 -14.50
CA ALA A 54 22.15 -13.38 -13.92
C ALA A 54 23.42 -14.19 -13.61
N ASP A 55 23.49 -14.83 -12.45
CA ASP A 55 24.53 -15.78 -12.07
C ASP A 55 23.97 -17.20 -12.19
N PHE A 56 24.43 -17.94 -13.20
CA PHE A 56 24.07 -19.34 -13.39
C PHE A 56 25.14 -20.31 -12.85
N THR A 57 26.18 -19.81 -12.19
CA THR A 57 27.27 -20.62 -11.64
C THR A 57 26.96 -21.23 -10.28
N ILE A 58 25.93 -20.72 -9.61
CA ILE A 58 25.46 -21.17 -8.31
C ILE A 58 24.25 -22.11 -8.43
N ARG A 59 24.02 -22.92 -7.39
CA ARG A 59 22.95 -23.95 -7.37
C ARG A 59 21.55 -23.38 -7.56
N GLN A 60 21.31 -22.15 -7.11
CA GLN A 60 20.07 -21.41 -7.32
C GLN A 60 20.43 -20.10 -8.03
N PRO A 61 20.15 -19.96 -9.34
CA PRO A 61 20.55 -18.77 -10.07
C PRO A 61 20.02 -17.49 -9.42
N GLN A 62 20.88 -16.47 -9.38
CA GLN A 62 20.53 -15.16 -8.83
C GLN A 62 20.52 -14.10 -9.94
N LEU A 63 19.59 -13.15 -9.84
CA LEU A 63 19.53 -11.95 -10.66
C LEU A 63 20.00 -10.76 -9.82
N TYR A 64 21.09 -10.14 -10.26
CA TYR A 64 21.69 -8.96 -9.68
C TYR A 64 21.22 -7.69 -10.41
N PHE A 65 20.92 -6.67 -9.62
CA PHE A 65 20.69 -5.29 -10.02
C PHE A 65 21.75 -4.44 -9.34
N TYR A 66 22.56 -3.73 -10.10
CA TYR A 66 23.62 -2.91 -9.50
C TYR A 66 23.85 -1.63 -10.29
N GLU A 67 24.33 -0.60 -9.59
CA GLU A 67 25.05 0.50 -10.21
C GLU A 67 26.53 0.33 -9.92
N ARG A 68 27.36 0.52 -10.94
CA ARG A 68 28.82 0.34 -10.86
C ARG A 68 29.53 1.51 -11.54
N TYR A 69 30.69 1.90 -11.01
CA TYR A 69 31.56 2.85 -11.68
C TYR A 69 32.11 2.29 -12.99
N THR A 70 31.99 3.07 -14.06
CA THR A 70 32.50 2.74 -15.38
C THR A 70 34.02 2.49 -15.33
N GLY A 71 34.46 1.36 -15.90
CA GLY A 71 35.89 1.02 -15.97
C GLY A 71 36.48 0.48 -14.67
N THR A 72 35.65 0.15 -13.68
CA THR A 72 36.07 -0.45 -12.41
C THR A 72 35.17 -1.62 -12.03
N ASP A 73 35.54 -2.36 -10.98
CA ASP A 73 34.69 -3.36 -10.34
C ASP A 73 33.97 -2.83 -9.09
N ASN A 74 34.00 -1.51 -8.86
CA ASN A 74 33.42 -0.89 -7.67
C ASN A 74 31.92 -0.65 -7.86
N ASN A 75 31.10 -1.46 -7.19
CA ASN A 75 29.65 -1.26 -7.13
C ASN A 75 29.30 -0.14 -6.14
N LEU A 76 28.40 0.75 -6.54
CA LEU A 76 27.79 1.75 -5.65
C LEU A 76 26.66 1.11 -4.83
N TYR A 77 25.83 0.32 -5.49
CA TYR A 77 24.80 -0.50 -4.85
C TYR A 77 24.67 -1.84 -5.56
N VAL A 78 24.25 -2.87 -4.82
CA VAL A 78 23.93 -4.20 -5.36
C VAL A 78 22.69 -4.72 -4.64
N ILE A 79 21.69 -5.11 -5.40
CA ILE A 79 20.52 -5.87 -4.96
C ILE A 79 20.54 -7.18 -5.72
N PHE A 80 20.28 -8.31 -5.08
CA PHE A 80 20.22 -9.61 -5.74
C PHE A 80 19.01 -10.40 -5.29
N LEU A 81 18.40 -11.11 -6.23
CA LEU A 81 17.20 -11.91 -6.03
C LEU A 81 17.42 -13.34 -6.56
N PRO A 82 16.86 -14.37 -5.95
CA PRO A 82 16.21 -14.36 -4.64
C PRO A 82 17.23 -14.48 -3.49
N GLN A 83 17.07 -13.70 -2.40
CA GLN A 83 17.81 -13.93 -1.14
C GLN A 83 17.20 -15.08 -0.32
N ARG A 84 15.92 -15.40 -0.57
CA ARG A 84 15.11 -16.51 -0.03
C ARG A 84 14.01 -16.84 -1.05
N SER A 85 13.40 -18.03 -0.97
CA SER A 85 12.16 -18.30 -1.72
C SER A 85 11.08 -17.30 -1.30
N GLY A 86 10.52 -16.56 -2.26
CA GLY A 86 9.55 -15.49 -2.00
C GLY A 86 9.01 -14.90 -3.30
N THR A 87 7.99 -14.07 -3.17
CA THR A 87 7.29 -13.39 -4.26
C THR A 87 7.71 -11.93 -4.28
N ILE A 88 8.03 -11.38 -5.46
CA ILE A 88 8.18 -9.93 -5.63
C ILE A 88 6.77 -9.35 -5.61
N THR A 89 6.48 -8.46 -4.65
CA THR A 89 5.18 -7.80 -4.56
C THR A 89 5.28 -6.33 -4.96
N LEU A 90 4.22 -5.80 -5.55
CA LEU A 90 4.07 -4.38 -5.79
C LEU A 90 3.57 -3.70 -4.52
N ASN A 91 3.96 -2.44 -4.33
CA ASN A 91 3.50 -1.59 -3.22
C ASN A 91 2.03 -1.15 -3.37
N THR A 92 1.37 -1.51 -4.47
CA THR A 92 -0.07 -1.35 -4.65
C THR A 92 -0.87 -2.38 -3.86
N ASP A 93 -0.31 -3.59 -3.70
CA ASP A 93 -1.04 -4.72 -3.09
C ASP A 93 -0.82 -4.80 -1.58
N TYR A 94 0.23 -4.13 -1.09
CA TYR A 94 0.65 -4.16 0.32
C TYR A 94 1.03 -2.77 0.81
N THR A 95 0.57 -2.44 2.02
CA THR A 95 0.99 -1.26 2.77
C THR A 95 1.98 -1.64 3.85
N ILE A 96 2.86 -0.72 4.22
CA ILE A 96 3.73 -0.87 5.39
C ILE A 96 3.03 -0.27 6.61
N VAL A 97 2.80 -1.09 7.63
CA VAL A 97 2.23 -0.67 8.92
C VAL A 97 3.19 -1.15 10.01
N ASP A 98 3.74 -0.22 10.79
CA ASP A 98 4.68 -0.49 11.87
C ASP A 98 5.89 -1.37 11.46
N GLY A 99 6.36 -1.21 10.23
CA GLY A 99 7.49 -1.98 9.69
C GLY A 99 7.14 -3.36 9.12
N PHE A 100 5.86 -3.75 9.13
CA PHE A 100 5.39 -4.99 8.51
C PHE A 100 4.65 -4.69 7.19
N MET A 101 4.96 -5.46 6.14
CA MET A 101 4.14 -5.48 4.93
C MET A 101 2.84 -6.23 5.22
N LYS A 102 1.70 -5.59 4.97
CA LYS A 102 0.38 -6.18 5.13
C LYS A 102 -0.47 -5.85 3.92
N ARG A 103 -1.32 -6.79 3.49
CA ARG A 103 -2.15 -6.64 2.29
C ARG A 103 -3.03 -5.40 2.41
N ALA A 104 -3.01 -4.48 1.45
CA ALA A 104 -3.86 -3.30 1.50
C ALA A 104 -5.34 -3.69 1.79
N SER A 105 -6.00 -2.87 2.62
CA SER A 105 -7.41 -3.09 2.96
C SER A 105 -8.20 -1.79 2.78
N PRO A 106 -9.50 -1.86 2.48
CA PRO A 106 -10.37 -0.68 2.46
C PRO A 106 -10.44 -0.06 3.86
N ILE A 107 -10.05 1.21 3.99
CA ILE A 107 -10.04 1.94 5.27
C ILE A 107 -10.81 3.24 5.12
N ILE A 108 -11.70 3.50 6.08
CA ILE A 108 -12.40 4.78 6.24
C ILE A 108 -11.92 5.41 7.54
N LYS A 109 -11.41 6.63 7.47
CA LYS A 109 -11.11 7.45 8.66
C LYS A 109 -12.27 8.39 8.93
N ILE A 110 -12.70 8.49 10.18
CA ILE A 110 -13.83 9.33 10.61
C ILE A 110 -13.36 10.30 11.67
N TRP A 111 -13.75 11.57 11.53
CA TRP A 111 -13.44 12.66 12.45
C TRP A 111 -14.68 13.16 13.19
N SER A 112 -14.46 14.00 14.21
CA SER A 112 -15.46 14.50 15.15
C SER A 112 -16.78 14.95 14.51
N ALA A 113 -16.72 15.84 13.52
CA ALA A 113 -17.89 16.44 12.89
C ALA A 113 -18.56 15.54 11.81
N GLY A 114 -18.06 14.31 11.61
CA GLY A 114 -18.50 13.42 10.53
C GLY A 114 -17.72 13.58 9.23
N GLU A 115 -16.71 14.46 9.20
CA GLU A 115 -15.71 14.47 8.12
C GLU A 115 -15.04 13.11 8.04
N PHE A 116 -14.76 12.64 6.82
CA PHE A 116 -14.17 11.33 6.60
C PHE A 116 -13.22 11.30 5.42
N GLU A 117 -12.29 10.35 5.44
CA GLU A 117 -11.36 10.07 4.35
C GLU A 117 -11.44 8.60 3.96
N THR A 118 -11.44 8.34 2.65
CA THR A 118 -11.38 6.99 2.07
C THR A 118 -10.04 6.80 1.36
N ASN A 119 -9.48 5.59 1.39
CA ASN A 119 -8.43 5.19 0.44
C ASN A 119 -9.02 4.73 -0.90
N ASP A 120 -8.16 4.44 -1.87
CA ASP A 120 -8.57 3.98 -3.21
C ASP A 120 -9.49 2.75 -3.15
N GLU A 121 -9.21 1.80 -2.27
CA GLU A 121 -9.99 0.57 -2.14
C GLU A 121 -11.39 0.79 -1.53
N SER A 122 -11.56 1.83 -0.69
CA SER A 122 -12.84 2.20 -0.07
C SER A 122 -13.56 3.33 -0.81
N ALA A 123 -13.11 3.68 -2.02
CA ALA A 123 -13.75 4.69 -2.84
C ALA A 123 -15.24 4.37 -3.07
N GLY A 124 -16.09 5.36 -2.76
CA GLY A 124 -17.56 5.25 -2.84
C GLY A 124 -18.24 4.96 -1.49
N ALA A 125 -17.49 4.59 -0.45
CA ALA A 125 -18.01 4.58 0.91
C ALA A 125 -18.33 6.02 1.38
N THR A 126 -19.36 6.17 2.20
CA THR A 126 -19.76 7.47 2.75
C THR A 126 -20.03 7.38 4.23
N VAL A 127 -19.82 8.48 4.95
CA VAL A 127 -20.08 8.57 6.38
C VAL A 127 -21.01 9.74 6.66
N GLU A 128 -21.99 9.51 7.52
CA GLU A 128 -22.97 10.50 7.95
C GLU A 128 -23.01 10.53 9.48
N ARG A 129 -22.84 11.71 10.08
CA ARG A 129 -23.04 11.88 11.53
C ARG A 129 -24.54 12.08 11.81
N LEU A 130 -25.15 11.12 12.50
CA LEU A 130 -26.59 11.14 12.81
C LEU A 130 -26.92 11.96 14.05
N SER A 131 -26.07 11.85 15.08
CA SER A 131 -26.20 12.57 16.35
C SER A 131 -24.83 12.60 17.04
N GLU A 132 -24.76 13.23 18.21
CA GLU A 132 -23.56 13.16 19.05
C GLU A 132 -23.15 11.71 19.31
N GLY A 133 -21.90 11.40 18.97
CA GLY A 133 -21.31 10.08 19.13
C GLY A 133 -21.90 8.99 18.24
N VAL A 134 -22.69 9.33 17.20
CA VAL A 134 -23.30 8.33 16.31
C VAL A 134 -22.98 8.63 14.85
N TYR A 135 -22.29 7.69 14.21
CA TYR A 135 -21.86 7.77 12.81
C TYR A 135 -22.41 6.58 12.03
N LEU A 136 -22.92 6.83 10.83
CA LEU A 136 -23.45 5.83 9.92
C LEU A 136 -22.58 5.74 8.68
N ILE A 137 -22.04 4.55 8.44
CA ILE A 137 -21.18 4.23 7.31
C ILE A 137 -22.01 3.47 6.29
N LYS A 138 -22.06 3.97 5.05
CA LYS A 138 -22.89 3.44 3.95
C LYS A 138 -22.02 3.00 2.77
N ASN A 139 -22.63 2.23 1.87
CA ASN A 139 -22.00 1.64 0.67
C ASN A 139 -20.87 0.65 1.00
N VAL A 140 -21.04 -0.09 2.09
CA VAL A 140 -20.11 -1.12 2.58
C VAL A 140 -20.90 -2.38 2.95
N LEU A 141 -20.22 -3.52 3.05
CA LEU A 141 -20.78 -4.82 3.42
C LEU A 141 -20.36 -5.24 4.84
N GLY A 142 -20.26 -4.29 5.76
CA GLY A 142 -19.77 -4.50 7.11
C GLY A 142 -18.25 -4.38 7.22
N PHE A 143 -17.69 -4.96 8.29
CA PHE A 143 -16.26 -4.97 8.53
C PHE A 143 -15.53 -5.87 7.55
N ASN A 144 -14.25 -5.57 7.32
CA ASN A 144 -13.40 -6.42 6.50
C ASN A 144 -13.34 -7.85 7.07
N ALA A 145 -13.56 -8.86 6.22
CA ALA A 145 -13.61 -10.26 6.63
C ALA A 145 -12.22 -10.87 6.92
N ASP A 146 -11.14 -10.18 6.55
CA ASP A 146 -9.78 -10.63 6.81
C ASP A 146 -9.43 -10.47 8.31
N ALA A 147 -9.34 -11.61 8.99
CA ALA A 147 -8.97 -11.68 10.41
C ALA A 147 -7.58 -11.08 10.69
N ALA A 148 -6.68 -10.99 9.70
CA ALA A 148 -5.36 -10.37 9.85
C ALA A 148 -5.44 -8.86 10.16
N TRP A 149 -6.59 -8.24 9.92
CA TRP A 149 -6.77 -6.81 10.01
C TRP A 149 -7.67 -6.33 11.15
N GLY A 150 -8.60 -7.16 11.62
CA GLY A 150 -9.58 -6.77 12.63
C GLY A 150 -9.92 -7.82 13.68
N GLY A 151 -9.34 -9.02 13.60
CA GLY A 151 -9.75 -10.13 14.47
C GLY A 151 -11.26 -10.41 14.39
N VAL A 152 -11.82 -11.00 15.44
CA VAL A 152 -13.24 -11.38 15.52
C VAL A 152 -14.18 -10.18 15.71
N ASP A 153 -13.66 -9.05 16.20
CA ASP A 153 -14.45 -7.88 16.60
C ASP A 153 -14.40 -6.73 15.58
N GLY A 154 -13.87 -6.98 14.38
CA GLY A 154 -13.80 -5.99 13.30
C GLY A 154 -12.63 -5.01 13.42
N GLY A 155 -12.12 -4.55 12.28
CA GLY A 155 -10.92 -3.70 12.22
C GLY A 155 -11.18 -2.25 12.59
N VAL A 156 -11.43 -1.99 13.88
CA VAL A 156 -11.64 -0.65 14.44
C VAL A 156 -10.40 -0.20 15.21
N GLU A 157 -9.85 0.95 14.82
CA GLU A 157 -8.76 1.60 15.53
C GLU A 157 -9.26 2.90 16.19
N ILE A 158 -9.13 2.96 17.51
CA ILE A 158 -9.67 4.04 18.34
C ILE A 158 -8.55 5.00 18.79
N PRO A 159 -8.85 6.30 18.97
CA PRO A 159 -7.84 7.28 19.34
C PRO A 159 -7.33 7.05 20.77
N MET A 160 -6.00 7.05 20.90
CA MET A 160 -5.30 6.88 22.18
C MET A 160 -4.57 8.16 22.60
N CYS A 161 -4.48 8.38 23.92
CA CYS A 161 -3.68 9.45 24.49
C CYS A 161 -2.18 9.11 24.46
N LYS A 162 -1.32 10.06 24.87
CA LYS A 162 0.14 9.88 24.93
C LYS A 162 0.60 8.71 25.81
N ASN A 163 -0.22 8.27 26.76
CA ASN A 163 0.06 7.14 27.65
C ASN A 163 -0.53 5.81 27.14
N LYS A 164 -0.93 5.75 25.85
CA LYS A 164 -1.62 4.58 25.24
C LYS A 164 -2.92 4.18 25.95
N LEU A 165 -3.60 5.16 26.55
CA LEU A 165 -4.95 4.97 27.10
C LEU A 165 -6.00 5.40 26.06
N PRO A 166 -6.98 4.56 25.71
CA PRO A 166 -8.02 4.94 24.76
C PRO A 166 -8.90 6.09 25.27
N LEU A 167 -9.24 7.04 24.41
CA LEU A 167 -9.99 8.24 24.79
C LEU A 167 -11.50 8.06 24.80
N ILE A 168 -11.99 7.03 24.11
CA ILE A 168 -13.41 6.73 23.93
C ILE A 168 -13.65 5.22 23.99
N TRP A 169 -14.87 4.84 24.35
CA TRP A 169 -15.43 3.53 24.06
C TRP A 169 -16.05 3.55 22.66
N VAL A 170 -16.07 2.39 22.02
CA VAL A 170 -16.72 2.21 20.73
C VAL A 170 -17.60 0.98 20.80
N ASP A 171 -18.82 1.14 20.32
CA ASP A 171 -19.77 0.07 20.05
C ASP A 171 -20.21 0.18 18.58
N TYR A 172 -20.67 -0.91 18.00
CA TYR A 172 -21.15 -0.88 16.62
C TYR A 172 -22.27 -1.87 16.38
N LYS A 173 -23.05 -1.59 15.34
CA LYS A 173 -24.04 -2.51 14.80
C LYS A 173 -23.95 -2.53 13.29
N VAL A 174 -23.72 -3.72 12.72
CA VAL A 174 -23.86 -3.94 11.29
C VAL A 174 -25.34 -4.11 10.97
N LEU A 175 -25.84 -3.29 10.07
CA LEU A 175 -27.23 -3.29 9.61
C LEU A 175 -27.41 -4.36 8.50
N PRO A 176 -28.65 -4.81 8.23
CA PRO A 176 -28.91 -5.86 7.24
C PRO A 176 -28.47 -5.53 5.81
N ASP A 177 -28.37 -4.24 5.48
CA ASP A 177 -27.88 -3.72 4.20
C ASP A 177 -26.34 -3.66 4.12
N GLY A 178 -25.64 -4.06 5.18
CA GLY A 178 -24.19 -4.00 5.31
C GLY A 178 -23.66 -2.68 5.87
N SER A 179 -24.51 -1.66 6.03
CA SER A 179 -24.12 -0.38 6.62
C SER A 179 -23.68 -0.57 8.08
N ILE A 180 -22.72 0.22 8.55
CA ILE A 180 -22.21 0.12 9.93
C ILE A 180 -22.66 1.34 10.70
N LYS A 181 -23.44 1.11 11.77
CA LYS A 181 -23.74 2.14 12.76
C LYS A 181 -22.68 2.09 13.86
N LEU A 182 -21.84 3.11 13.93
CA LEU A 182 -20.80 3.28 14.94
C LEU A 182 -21.30 4.21 16.05
N MET A 183 -21.10 3.81 17.30
CA MET A 183 -21.46 4.59 18.49
C MET A 183 -20.22 4.78 19.36
N THR A 184 -19.98 6.01 19.80
CA THR A 184 -18.80 6.39 20.57
C THR A 184 -19.21 7.00 21.91
N TYR A 185 -18.53 6.61 22.97
CA TYR A 185 -18.84 7.04 24.34
C TYR A 185 -17.60 7.54 25.06
N HIS A 186 -17.78 8.45 26.01
CA HIS A 186 -16.70 8.99 26.82
C HIS A 186 -16.09 7.89 27.67
N ARG A 187 -14.75 7.86 27.73
CA ARG A 187 -14.01 6.84 28.48
C ARG A 187 -13.13 7.47 29.53
N GLU A 188 -13.41 7.17 30.79
CA GLU A 188 -12.57 7.57 31.91
C GLU A 188 -11.67 6.44 32.40
N HIS A 189 -10.48 6.81 32.89
CA HIS A 189 -9.49 5.87 33.45
C HIS A 189 -9.33 6.12 34.94
N HIS A 190 -10.24 5.59 35.75
CA HIS A 190 -10.30 5.79 37.20
C HIS A 190 -8.97 5.48 37.93
N ASN A 191 -8.23 4.50 37.44
CA ASN A 191 -6.95 4.06 38.01
C ASN A 191 -5.74 4.87 37.54
N ALA A 192 -5.92 5.84 36.63
CA ALA A 192 -4.86 6.69 36.13
C ALA A 192 -4.64 7.91 37.05
N PRO A 193 -3.44 8.52 37.03
CA PRO A 193 -3.21 9.83 37.66
C PRO A 193 -4.17 10.89 37.12
N GLU A 194 -4.50 11.91 37.92
CA GLU A 194 -5.50 12.95 37.58
C GLU A 194 -5.32 13.56 36.17
N PHE A 195 -4.08 13.86 35.78
CA PHE A 195 -3.74 14.39 34.46
C PHE A 195 -3.98 13.42 33.28
N ALA A 196 -4.21 12.14 33.56
CA ALA A 196 -4.35 11.06 32.59
C ALA A 196 -5.70 10.32 32.69
N LYS A 197 -6.58 10.71 33.61
CA LYS A 197 -7.92 10.09 33.79
C LYS A 197 -8.87 10.31 32.63
N ASN A 198 -8.57 11.28 31.75
CA ASN A 198 -9.44 11.69 30.64
C ASN A 198 -10.79 12.26 31.10
N VAL A 199 -10.88 12.87 32.28
CA VAL A 199 -12.11 13.52 32.78
C VAL A 199 -12.45 14.73 31.90
N ARG A 200 -13.70 14.81 31.46
CA ARG A 200 -14.23 15.95 30.69
C ARG A 200 -15.43 16.57 31.40
N GLN A 201 -15.42 17.90 31.57
CA GLN A 201 -16.54 18.60 32.18
C GLN A 201 -17.84 18.37 31.39
N GLY A 202 -18.89 17.94 32.07
CA GLY A 202 -20.20 17.69 31.47
C GLY A 202 -20.41 16.30 30.88
N TYR A 203 -19.44 15.39 31.00
CA TYR A 203 -19.54 13.99 30.59
C TYR A 203 -19.14 13.08 31.76
N SER A 204 -19.82 11.96 31.85
CA SER A 204 -19.48 10.81 32.69
C SER A 204 -18.95 9.67 31.82
N ASP A 205 -18.23 8.72 32.42
CA ASP A 205 -17.85 7.48 31.73
C ASP A 205 -19.09 6.77 31.15
N GLY A 206 -19.05 6.47 29.86
CA GLY A 206 -20.14 5.86 29.12
C GLY A 206 -21.14 6.83 28.47
N ASP A 207 -21.02 8.15 28.69
CA ASP A 207 -21.92 9.11 28.03
C ASP A 207 -21.61 9.21 26.51
N PRO A 208 -22.63 9.32 25.63
CA PRO A 208 -22.41 9.50 24.21
C PRO A 208 -21.57 10.75 23.94
N VAL A 209 -20.52 10.61 23.12
CA VAL A 209 -19.62 11.72 22.80
C VAL A 209 -19.06 11.57 21.40
N ASP A 210 -18.93 12.67 20.67
CA ASP A 210 -18.23 12.66 19.39
C ASP A 210 -16.74 12.30 19.54
N ILE A 211 -16.14 11.87 18.42
CA ILE A 211 -14.71 11.59 18.35
C ILE A 211 -13.93 12.85 18.81
N PRO A 212 -12.91 12.72 19.68
CA PRO A 212 -12.15 13.85 20.17
C PRO A 212 -11.55 14.69 19.04
N GLY A 213 -11.61 16.02 19.16
CA GLY A 213 -11.08 16.93 18.15
C GLY A 213 -9.59 16.68 17.84
N GLY A 214 -9.22 16.76 16.56
CA GLY A 214 -7.86 16.47 16.09
C GLY A 214 -7.47 14.99 16.15
N ARG A 215 -8.45 14.09 16.38
CA ARG A 215 -8.27 12.63 16.34
C ARG A 215 -9.32 12.00 15.42
N SER A 216 -9.00 10.81 14.92
CA SER A 216 -9.90 10.02 14.08
C SER A 216 -10.05 8.59 14.61
N ILE A 217 -11.13 7.95 14.19
CA ILE A 217 -11.30 6.49 14.24
C ILE A 217 -11.02 5.96 12.84
N SER A 218 -10.25 4.88 12.73
CA SER A 218 -10.06 4.18 11.45
C SER A 218 -10.84 2.88 11.45
N ILE A 219 -11.61 2.64 10.38
CA ILE A 219 -12.44 1.44 10.25
C ILE A 219 -12.10 0.73 8.96
N ARG A 220 -11.84 -0.57 9.07
CA ARG A 220 -11.61 -1.45 7.94
C ARG A 220 -12.91 -2.09 7.50
N VAL A 221 -13.30 -1.83 6.26
CA VAL A 221 -14.60 -2.23 5.72
C VAL A 221 -14.44 -3.28 4.64
N GLN A 222 -15.51 -4.04 4.44
CA GLN A 222 -15.67 -4.87 3.26
C GLN A 222 -16.41 -4.06 2.18
N MET A 223 -15.80 -3.92 1.01
CA MET A 223 -16.42 -3.23 -0.12
C MET A 223 -17.17 -4.22 -1.01
N PRO A 224 -18.31 -3.81 -1.60
CA PRO A 224 -19.04 -4.68 -2.51
C PRO A 224 -18.28 -4.89 -3.83
N GLU A 225 -18.53 -5.99 -4.53
CA GLU A 225 -17.82 -6.33 -5.79
C GLU A 225 -18.06 -5.28 -6.89
N ASN A 226 -19.18 -4.58 -6.84
CA ASN A 226 -19.49 -3.48 -7.75
C ASN A 226 -18.90 -2.13 -7.32
N SER A 227 -18.02 -2.08 -6.31
CA SER A 227 -17.31 -0.86 -5.93
C SER A 227 -16.42 -0.35 -7.05
N ILE A 228 -16.11 0.96 -7.02
CA ILE A 228 -15.29 1.63 -8.05
C ILE A 228 -13.95 0.90 -8.22
N TRP A 229 -13.29 0.58 -7.11
CA TRP A 229 -12.02 -0.13 -7.08
C TRP A 229 -12.12 -1.54 -7.67
N ASN A 230 -13.08 -2.34 -7.19
CA ASN A 230 -13.23 -3.73 -7.63
C ASN A 230 -13.54 -3.83 -9.13
N GLN A 231 -14.32 -2.88 -9.68
CA GLN A 231 -14.57 -2.79 -11.12
C GLN A 231 -13.32 -2.40 -11.92
N GLN A 232 -12.50 -1.48 -11.41
CA GLN A 232 -11.24 -1.11 -12.06
C GLN A 232 -10.26 -2.27 -12.09
N GLN A 233 -10.10 -2.98 -10.97
CA GLN A 233 -9.24 -4.17 -10.90
C GLN A 233 -9.72 -5.27 -11.85
N LYS A 234 -11.03 -5.49 -11.95
CA LYS A 234 -11.60 -6.45 -12.89
C LYS A 234 -11.29 -6.09 -14.34
N LYS A 235 -11.43 -4.82 -14.73
CA LYS A 235 -11.09 -4.34 -16.08
C LYS A 235 -9.60 -4.43 -16.42
N LEU A 236 -8.72 -4.32 -15.43
CA LEU A 236 -7.27 -4.47 -15.62
C LEU A 236 -6.85 -5.94 -15.77
N ALA A 237 -7.66 -6.87 -15.25
CA ALA A 237 -7.41 -8.31 -15.32
C ALA A 237 -8.03 -8.97 -16.58
N GLU A 238 -8.91 -8.27 -17.28
CA GLU A 238 -9.51 -8.65 -18.57
C GLU A 238 -8.62 -8.21 -19.76
#